data_AF-A0A956HBK9-F1
#
_entry.id   AF-A0A956HBK9-F1
#
_cell.length_a   1.000
_cell.length_b   1.000
_cell.length_c   1.000
_cell.angle_alpha   90.00
_cell.angle_beta   90.00
_cell.angle_gamma   90.00
#
_symmetry.space_group_name_H-M   'P 1'
#
loop_
_entity.id
_entity.type
_entity.pdbx_description
1 polymer ?
#
loop_
_entity_poly.entity_id
_entity_poly.type
_entity_poly.pdbx_seq_one_letter_code
_entity_poly.pdbx_strand_id
1 'polypeptide(L)'
;TPLREAVTWAIEAGDLDSASNATLMQVSLVFAAGLHLRSLERSSNVAAHRMQQWQAGEQEIMARVFERFAGLLLAGDPEAVEARLEDPFDLAVLLPTLELGLVLQGIWALEAVLCVLFDRPARALELYAEIDRLGAPRQGAWLSVYLAGFRGLAAADLCGRAETEDERAALRSIIEDELARLRTWAAVAPENFSHLEHLLAGELRALDGDPLGALALLGRARRAAKAARLPLFEALAYERMAKLVLDVDIEELGVGPIREAVARYHHWGAFSKAVALERRWPELFADVQAGEAGGENTRTGQTSNSTSGRSLDMA
;
A
#
# COMPACT_ATOMS: atom_id res chain seq x y z
N THR A 1 21.26 -6.81 14.60
CA THR A 1 20.92 -6.95 13.16
C THR A 1 22.01 -6.24 12.42
N PRO A 2 22.40 -6.71 11.22
CA PRO A 2 23.54 -6.15 10.49
C PRO A 2 23.43 -4.63 10.32
N LEU A 3 22.22 -4.11 10.11
CA LEU A 3 21.98 -2.67 10.01
C LEU A 3 22.15 -1.90 11.31
N ARG A 4 21.85 -2.49 12.47
CA ARG A 4 22.10 -1.85 13.77
C ARG A 4 23.58 -1.81 14.08
N GLU A 5 24.30 -2.88 13.76
CA GLU A 5 25.77 -2.94 13.88
C GLU A 5 26.43 -1.93 12.95
N ALA A 6 25.96 -1.79 11.70
CA ALA A 6 26.44 -0.77 10.77
C ALA A 6 26.26 0.65 11.30
N VAL A 7 25.11 0.97 11.91
CA VAL A 7 24.89 2.27 12.57
C VAL A 7 25.90 2.48 13.71
N THR A 8 26.10 1.46 14.56
CA THR A 8 27.07 1.55 15.67
C THR A 8 28.49 1.80 15.16
N TRP A 9 28.96 1.03 14.18
CA TRP A 9 30.31 1.22 13.62
C TRP A 9 30.48 2.57 12.94
N ALA A 10 29.46 3.05 12.22
CA ALA A 10 29.50 4.36 11.58
C ALA A 10 29.62 5.49 12.62
N ILE A 11 28.85 5.41 13.71
CA ILE A 11 28.94 6.36 14.82
C ILE A 11 30.32 6.30 15.49
N GLU A 12 30.85 5.10 15.76
CA GLU A 12 32.18 4.90 16.34
C GLU A 12 33.30 5.45 15.44
N ALA A 13 33.11 5.39 14.12
CA ALA A 13 34.02 5.96 13.13
C ALA A 13 33.83 7.47 12.91
N GLY A 14 32.80 8.09 13.50
CA GLY A 14 32.45 9.50 13.27
C GLY A 14 31.80 9.77 11.90
N ASP A 15 31.38 8.74 11.17
CA ASP A 15 30.71 8.84 9.88
C ASP A 15 29.19 8.93 10.07
N LEU A 16 28.71 10.15 10.28
CA LEU A 16 27.29 10.44 10.53
C LEU A 16 26.42 10.28 9.28
N ASP A 17 26.99 10.40 8.08
CA ASP A 17 26.26 10.17 6.82
C ASP A 17 25.92 8.70 6.65
N SER A 18 26.90 7.81 6.87
CA SER A 18 26.68 6.37 6.85
C SER A 18 25.74 5.92 7.97
N ALA A 19 25.84 6.50 9.17
CA ALA A 19 24.92 6.23 10.27
C ALA A 19 23.47 6.65 9.94
N SER A 20 23.31 7.81 9.31
CA SER A 20 22.01 8.33 8.87
C SER A 20 21.41 7.48 7.75
N ASN A 21 22.20 7.11 6.74
CA ASN A 21 21.77 6.23 5.65
C ASN A 21 21.34 4.86 6.15
N ALA A 22 22.13 4.22 7.03
CA ALA A 22 21.78 2.92 7.61
C ALA A 22 20.53 3.00 8.49
N THR A 23 20.34 4.10 9.22
CA THR A 23 19.14 4.35 10.03
C THR A 23 17.90 4.54 9.14
N LEU A 24 18.00 5.32 8.06
CA LEU A 24 16.91 5.52 7.10
C LEU A 24 16.56 4.21 6.37
N MET A 25 17.56 3.41 6.03
CA MET A 25 17.35 2.08 5.45
C MET A 25 16.52 1.19 6.39
N GLN A 26 16.77 1.22 7.70
CA GLN A 26 15.93 0.48 8.66
C GLN A 26 14.47 0.94 8.62
N VAL A 27 14.20 2.25 8.57
CA VAL A 27 12.84 2.82 8.49
C VAL A 27 12.14 2.33 7.22
N SER A 28 12.78 2.50 6.07
CA SER A 28 12.18 2.10 4.80
C SER A 28 11.95 0.58 4.68
N LEU A 29 12.77 -0.24 5.33
CA LEU A 29 12.58 -1.70 5.40
C LEU A 29 11.37 -2.09 6.24
N VAL A 30 10.98 -1.28 7.23
CA VAL A 30 9.70 -1.48 7.96
C VAL A 30 8.53 -1.35 6.99
N PHE A 31 8.55 -0.34 6.11
CA PHE A 31 7.55 -0.17 5.06
C PHE A 31 7.60 -1.32 4.04
N ALA A 32 8.79 -1.63 3.50
CA ALA A 32 8.97 -2.65 2.47
C ALA A 32 8.64 -4.07 2.97
N ALA A 33 8.83 -4.36 4.25
CA ALA A 33 8.47 -5.64 4.86
C ALA A 33 6.97 -5.76 5.18
N GLY A 34 6.16 -4.76 4.82
CA GLY A 34 4.71 -4.78 5.05
C GLY A 34 4.32 -4.72 6.54
N LEU A 35 5.21 -4.26 7.41
CA LEU A 35 4.89 -4.13 8.84
C LEU A 35 3.81 -3.06 9.05
N HIS A 36 3.07 -3.21 10.15
CA HIS A 36 1.99 -2.29 10.52
C HIS A 36 2.49 -0.83 10.57
N LEU A 37 1.69 0.12 10.08
CA LEU A 37 2.08 1.53 9.94
C LEU A 37 2.47 2.21 11.26
N ARG A 38 1.90 1.84 12.40
CA ARG A 38 2.40 2.26 13.74
C ARG A 38 3.87 1.91 13.98
N SER A 39 4.35 0.78 13.46
CA SER A 39 5.77 0.44 13.53
C SER A 39 6.61 1.36 12.66
N LEU A 40 6.10 1.70 11.47
CA LEU A 40 6.74 2.67 10.57
C LEU A 40 6.81 4.05 11.24
N GLU A 41 5.68 4.58 11.72
CA GLU A 41 5.58 5.84 12.46
C GLU A 41 6.59 5.90 13.62
N ARG A 42 6.57 4.90 14.51
CA ARG A 42 7.50 4.83 15.65
C ARG A 42 8.96 4.77 15.21
N SER A 43 9.29 3.93 14.22
CA SER A 43 10.67 3.80 13.74
C SER A 43 11.17 5.09 13.09
N SER A 44 10.29 5.79 12.37
CA SER A 44 10.56 7.05 11.70
C SER A 44 10.78 8.17 12.71
N ASN A 45 9.94 8.25 13.74
CA ASN A 45 10.08 9.24 14.81
C ASN A 45 11.41 9.06 15.59
N VAL A 46 11.78 7.83 15.92
CA VAL A 46 13.08 7.52 16.55
C VAL A 46 14.25 7.87 15.64
N ALA A 47 14.14 7.58 14.34
CA ALA A 47 15.16 7.92 13.36
C ALA A 47 15.34 9.45 13.24
N ALA A 48 14.24 10.19 13.09
CA ALA A 48 14.26 11.65 13.00
C ALA A 48 14.91 12.28 14.24
N HIS A 49 14.58 11.80 15.45
CA HIS A 49 15.20 12.31 16.67
C HIS A 49 16.72 12.06 16.72
N ARG A 50 17.18 10.90 16.26
CA ARG A 50 18.63 10.60 16.17
C ARG A 50 19.33 11.47 15.14
N MET A 51 18.75 11.60 13.95
CA MET A 51 19.31 12.42 12.88
C MET A 51 19.38 13.90 13.28
N GLN A 52 18.40 14.38 14.03
CA GLN A 52 18.42 15.72 14.64
C GLN A 52 19.61 15.88 15.61
N GLN A 53 19.87 14.89 16.47
CA GLN A 53 21.03 14.91 17.38
C GLN A 53 22.38 14.87 16.63
N TRP A 54 22.41 14.18 15.48
CA TRP A 54 23.59 14.10 14.60
C TRP A 54 23.74 15.30 13.67
N GLN A 55 22.77 16.23 13.65
CA GLN A 55 22.71 17.36 12.71
C GLN A 55 22.67 16.91 11.23
N ALA A 56 22.08 15.74 10.95
CA ALA A 56 21.94 15.17 9.62
C ALA A 56 20.66 15.69 8.92
N GLY A 57 20.68 16.97 8.52
CA GLY A 57 19.50 17.73 8.10
C GLY A 57 18.64 17.09 7.01
N GLU A 58 19.22 16.69 5.86
CA GLU A 58 18.42 16.09 4.76
C GLU A 58 17.84 14.72 5.12
N GLN A 59 18.57 13.93 5.89
CA GLN A 59 18.18 12.55 6.21
C GLN A 59 17.07 12.54 7.27
N GLU A 60 17.09 13.54 8.16
CA GLU A 60 15.99 13.84 9.06
C GLU A 60 14.69 14.13 8.29
N ILE A 61 14.75 14.89 7.19
CA ILE A 61 13.58 15.21 6.35
C ILE A 61 12.91 13.93 5.87
N MET A 62 13.68 12.98 5.31
CA MET A 62 13.09 11.73 4.81
C MET A 62 12.47 10.88 5.94
N ALA A 63 13.07 10.86 7.13
CA ALA A 63 12.47 10.19 8.29
C ALA A 63 11.13 10.84 8.68
N ARG A 64 11.05 12.17 8.68
CA ARG A 64 9.80 12.91 8.95
C ARG A 64 8.74 12.69 7.85
N VAL A 65 9.16 12.50 6.60
CA VAL A 65 8.26 12.16 5.49
C VAL A 65 7.62 10.79 5.71
N PHE A 66 8.40 9.77 6.10
CA PHE A 66 7.84 8.46 6.47
C PHE A 66 6.90 8.53 7.69
N GLU A 67 7.25 9.33 8.70
CA GLU A 67 6.38 9.58 9.86
C GLU A 67 5.03 10.16 9.42
N ARG A 68 5.05 11.20 8.58
CA ARG A 68 3.84 11.84 8.09
C ARG A 68 3.02 10.95 7.16
N PHE A 69 3.67 10.20 6.28
CA PHE A 69 3.01 9.20 5.44
C PHE A 69 2.25 8.18 6.29
N ALA A 70 2.88 7.65 7.34
CA ALA A 70 2.23 6.75 8.27
C ALA A 70 1.08 7.44 9.03
N GLY A 71 1.30 8.66 9.53
CA GLY A 71 0.30 9.43 10.27
C GLY A 71 -0.97 9.72 9.46
N LEU A 72 -0.82 10.13 8.19
CA LEU A 72 -1.94 10.36 7.28
C LEU A 72 -2.82 9.11 7.10
N LEU A 73 -2.19 7.95 6.96
CA LEU A 73 -2.90 6.68 6.78
C LEU A 73 -3.46 6.12 8.11
N LEU A 74 -2.80 6.38 9.24
CA LEU A 74 -3.24 5.97 10.58
C LEU A 74 -4.38 6.81 11.15
N ALA A 75 -4.62 8.01 10.61
CA ALA A 75 -5.59 8.94 11.17
C ALA A 75 -7.04 8.41 11.14
N GLY A 76 -7.38 7.54 10.18
CA GLY A 76 -8.76 7.12 9.95
C GLY A 76 -9.61 8.22 9.32
N ASP A 77 -8.96 9.23 8.74
CA ASP A 77 -9.59 10.42 8.19
C ASP A 77 -9.19 10.60 6.72
N PRO A 78 -9.97 10.02 5.78
CA PRO A 78 -9.68 10.16 4.35
C PRO A 78 -9.81 11.60 3.85
N GLU A 79 -10.65 12.43 4.45
CA GLU A 79 -10.82 13.83 4.05
C GLU A 79 -9.57 14.63 4.36
N ALA A 80 -8.94 14.40 5.52
CA ALA A 80 -7.65 15.00 5.87
C ALA A 80 -6.52 14.55 4.94
N VAL A 81 -6.56 13.31 4.43
CA VAL A 81 -5.60 12.87 3.40
C VAL A 81 -5.86 13.63 2.10
N GLU A 82 -7.10 13.62 1.61
CA GLU A 82 -7.48 14.29 0.36
C GLU A 82 -7.15 15.78 0.36
N ALA A 83 -7.44 16.49 1.45
CA ALA A 83 -7.14 17.90 1.62
C ALA A 83 -5.63 18.23 1.55
N ARG A 84 -4.77 17.22 1.68
CA ARG A 84 -3.32 17.35 1.66
C ARG A 84 -2.66 16.71 0.45
N LEU A 85 -3.39 16.02 -0.43
CA LEU A 85 -2.79 15.28 -1.55
C LEU A 85 -2.00 16.15 -2.53
N GLU A 86 -2.25 17.45 -2.61
CA GLU A 86 -1.48 18.38 -3.45
C GLU A 86 -0.06 18.62 -2.91
N ASP A 87 0.10 18.63 -1.58
CA ASP A 87 1.41 18.74 -0.92
C ASP A 87 1.38 18.03 0.45
N PRO A 88 1.42 16.68 0.46
CA PRO A 88 1.21 15.92 1.68
C PRO A 88 2.37 16.06 2.66
N PHE A 89 3.55 16.49 2.17
CA PHE A 89 4.78 16.54 2.93
C PHE A 89 5.34 17.95 3.14
N ASP A 90 4.59 18.99 2.74
CA ASP A 90 5.05 20.38 2.71
C ASP A 90 6.32 20.54 1.85
N LEU A 91 6.38 19.81 0.74
CA LEU A 91 7.46 19.85 -0.24
C LEU A 91 7.71 21.27 -0.76
N ALA A 92 6.69 22.11 -0.89
CA ALA A 92 6.88 23.51 -1.26
C ALA A 92 7.80 24.26 -0.26
N VAL A 93 7.75 23.88 1.02
CA VAL A 93 8.61 24.42 2.09
C VAL A 93 9.98 23.76 2.09
N LEU A 94 10.05 22.46 1.76
CA LEU A 94 11.29 21.67 1.78
C LEU A 94 12.17 21.90 0.55
N LEU A 95 11.59 22.17 -0.63
CA LEU A 95 12.29 22.30 -1.91
C LEU A 95 13.50 23.25 -1.87
N PRO A 96 13.42 24.46 -1.27
CA PRO A 96 14.56 25.37 -1.19
C PRO A 96 15.73 24.84 -0.34
N THR A 97 15.49 23.83 0.49
CA THR A 97 16.45 23.27 1.46
C THR A 97 17.03 21.92 1.04
N LEU A 98 16.51 21.32 -0.04
CA LEU A 98 16.90 19.99 -0.51
C LEU A 98 17.85 20.11 -1.70
N GLU A 99 18.94 19.35 -1.69
CA GLU A 99 19.64 19.06 -2.94
C GLU A 99 18.78 18.17 -3.85
N LEU A 100 18.82 18.42 -5.16
CA LEU A 100 18.20 17.55 -6.17
C LEU A 100 18.85 16.16 -6.08
N GLY A 101 18.17 15.20 -5.44
CA GLY A 101 18.78 13.93 -5.08
C GLY A 101 17.81 12.85 -4.58
N LEU A 102 18.37 11.85 -3.89
CA LEU A 102 17.67 10.64 -3.46
C LEU A 102 16.49 10.93 -2.50
N VAL A 103 16.64 11.95 -1.64
CA VAL A 103 15.57 12.36 -0.69
C VAL A 103 14.36 12.88 -1.45
N LEU A 104 14.55 13.80 -2.40
CA LEU A 104 13.47 14.35 -3.22
C LEU A 104 12.73 13.26 -4.00
N GLN A 105 13.47 12.33 -4.61
CA GLN A 105 12.87 11.16 -5.28
C GLN A 105 12.05 10.30 -4.31
N GLY A 106 12.54 10.10 -3.09
CA GLY A 106 11.82 9.37 -2.04
C GLY A 106 10.53 10.07 -1.59
N ILE A 107 10.52 11.40 -1.53
CA ILE A 107 9.33 12.19 -1.20
C ILE A 107 8.27 12.01 -2.29
N TRP A 108 8.63 12.25 -3.55
CA TRP A 108 7.72 12.06 -4.68
C TRP A 108 7.24 10.62 -4.82
N ALA A 109 8.09 9.64 -4.49
CA ALA A 109 7.70 8.24 -4.45
C ALA A 109 6.55 7.98 -3.49
N LEU A 110 6.65 8.46 -2.24
CA LEU A 110 5.62 8.27 -1.23
C LEU A 110 4.37 9.10 -1.53
N GLU A 111 4.53 10.27 -2.15
CA GLU A 111 3.40 11.09 -2.60
C GLU A 111 2.63 10.37 -3.71
N ALA A 112 3.34 9.82 -4.70
CA ALA A 112 2.73 9.03 -5.77
C ALA A 112 1.99 7.80 -5.23
N VAL A 113 2.53 7.13 -4.19
CA VAL A 113 1.84 6.02 -3.51
C VAL A 113 0.52 6.50 -2.90
N LEU A 114 0.50 7.65 -2.20
CA LEU A 114 -0.74 8.23 -1.67
C LEU A 114 -1.71 8.57 -2.81
N CYS A 115 -1.23 9.18 -3.89
CA CYS A 115 -2.06 9.51 -5.04
C CYS A 115 -2.72 8.26 -5.65
N VAL A 116 -1.99 7.15 -5.83
CA VAL A 116 -2.57 5.90 -6.34
C VAL A 116 -3.56 5.30 -5.34
N LEU A 117 -3.23 5.28 -4.05
CA LEU A 117 -4.14 4.77 -3.01
C LEU A 117 -5.45 5.53 -2.94
N PHE A 118 -5.46 6.84 -3.24
CA PHE A 118 -6.65 7.69 -3.16
C PHE A 118 -7.17 8.10 -4.56
N ASP A 119 -6.96 7.26 -5.58
CA ASP A 119 -7.57 7.40 -6.93
C ASP A 119 -7.25 8.76 -7.62
N ARG A 120 -6.01 9.24 -7.45
CA ARG A 120 -5.43 10.40 -8.14
C ARG A 120 -4.31 10.00 -9.13
N PRO A 121 -4.59 9.16 -10.14
CA PRO A 121 -3.55 8.60 -11.01
C PRO A 121 -2.87 9.66 -11.90
N ALA A 122 -3.57 10.72 -12.32
CA ALA A 122 -2.98 11.82 -13.10
C ALA A 122 -1.86 12.52 -12.33
N ARG A 123 -2.12 12.90 -11.07
CA ARG A 123 -1.12 13.50 -10.17
C ARG A 123 0.05 12.55 -9.93
N ALA A 124 -0.21 11.25 -9.76
CA ALA A 124 0.87 10.28 -9.63
C ALA A 124 1.80 10.29 -10.86
N LEU A 125 1.26 10.29 -12.09
CA LEU A 125 2.08 10.33 -13.30
C LEU A 125 2.84 11.65 -13.49
N GLU A 126 2.30 12.79 -13.04
CA GLU A 126 3.05 14.06 -13.00
C GLU A 126 4.30 13.94 -12.12
N LEU A 127 4.16 13.37 -10.93
CA LEU A 127 5.27 13.15 -10.00
C LEU A 127 6.32 12.21 -10.60
N TYR A 128 5.90 11.16 -11.29
CA TYR A 128 6.83 10.28 -12.02
C TYR A 128 7.57 11.01 -13.14
N ALA A 129 6.91 11.92 -13.84
CA ALA A 129 7.58 12.76 -14.83
C ALA A 129 8.62 13.70 -14.20
N GLU A 130 8.35 14.23 -13.00
CA GLU A 130 9.36 14.99 -12.23
C GLU A 130 10.55 14.09 -11.82
N ILE A 131 10.28 12.87 -11.34
CA ILE A 131 11.33 11.89 -11.01
C ILE A 131 12.22 11.60 -12.24
N ASP A 132 11.61 11.36 -13.41
CA ASP A 132 12.33 11.08 -14.66
C ASP A 132 13.21 12.26 -15.10
N ARG A 133 12.74 13.51 -14.91
CA ARG A 133 13.49 14.73 -15.25
C ARG A 133 14.75 14.92 -14.40
N LEU A 134 14.80 14.37 -13.19
CA LEU A 134 16.01 14.38 -12.36
C LEU A 134 17.15 13.54 -12.96
N GLY A 135 16.89 12.77 -14.02
CA GLY A 135 17.84 11.87 -14.63
C GLY A 135 17.90 10.52 -13.94
N ALA A 136 18.62 9.57 -14.55
CA ALA A 136 18.52 8.15 -14.24
C ALA A 136 18.51 7.87 -12.72
N PRO A 137 17.49 7.16 -12.19
CA PRO A 137 17.50 6.73 -10.80
C PRO A 137 18.79 5.96 -10.58
N ARG A 138 19.58 6.34 -9.56
CA ARG A 138 20.77 5.56 -9.24
C ARG A 138 20.32 4.13 -8.95
N GLN A 139 20.76 3.21 -9.79
CA GLN A 139 20.65 1.77 -9.56
C GLN A 139 21.05 1.50 -8.11
N GLY A 140 20.14 0.94 -7.30
CA GLY A 140 20.40 0.61 -5.89
C GLY A 140 19.40 1.18 -4.88
N ALA A 141 18.56 2.15 -5.24
CA ALA A 141 17.43 2.52 -4.39
C ALA A 141 16.38 1.40 -4.40
N TRP A 142 16.24 0.64 -3.32
CA TRP A 142 15.28 -0.47 -3.23
C TRP A 142 13.81 -0.03 -3.41
N LEU A 143 13.50 1.26 -3.23
CA LEU A 143 12.18 1.83 -3.50
C LEU A 143 11.81 1.84 -5.00
N SER A 144 12.80 1.74 -5.90
CA SER A 144 12.62 1.77 -7.36
C SER A 144 11.66 0.70 -7.89
N VAL A 145 11.59 -0.46 -7.23
CA VAL A 145 10.66 -1.52 -7.63
C VAL A 145 9.21 -1.15 -7.32
N TYR A 146 8.98 -0.49 -6.18
CA TYR A 146 7.66 0.04 -5.82
C TYR A 146 7.24 1.17 -6.75
N LEU A 147 8.18 2.05 -7.12
CA LEU A 147 7.93 3.10 -8.11
C LEU A 147 7.39 2.52 -9.43
N ALA A 148 8.01 1.44 -9.93
CA ALA A 148 7.57 0.78 -11.14
C ALA A 148 6.14 0.24 -11.04
N GLY A 149 5.84 -0.46 -9.94
CA GLY A 149 4.50 -1.00 -9.66
C GLY A 149 3.42 0.08 -9.63
N PHE A 150 3.63 1.13 -8.83
CA PHE A 150 2.65 2.21 -8.67
C PHE A 150 2.51 3.08 -9.92
N ARG A 151 3.58 3.32 -10.68
CA ARG A 151 3.51 4.01 -11.98
C ARG A 151 2.68 3.24 -12.99
N GLY A 152 2.93 1.94 -13.10
CA GLY A 152 2.16 1.06 -13.97
C GLY A 152 0.67 1.02 -13.60
N LEU A 153 0.35 0.96 -12.30
CA LEU A 153 -1.03 1.03 -11.81
C LEU A 153 -1.71 2.36 -12.15
N ALA A 154 -1.03 3.48 -11.95
CA ALA A 154 -1.57 4.80 -12.30
C ALA A 154 -1.84 4.91 -13.81
N ALA A 155 -0.91 4.40 -14.64
CA ALA A 155 -1.08 4.35 -16.09
C ALA A 155 -2.25 3.44 -16.50
N ALA A 156 -2.43 2.28 -15.85
CA ALA A 156 -3.57 1.40 -16.10
C ALA A 156 -4.91 2.06 -15.77
N ASP A 157 -5.00 2.78 -14.65
CA ASP A 157 -6.21 3.51 -14.26
C ASP A 157 -6.60 4.58 -15.28
N LEU A 158 -5.63 5.33 -15.82
CA LEU A 158 -5.88 6.34 -16.85
C LEU A 158 -6.12 5.73 -18.22
N CYS A 159 -5.47 4.62 -18.56
CA CYS A 159 -5.61 3.95 -19.86
C CYS A 159 -7.07 3.52 -20.09
N GLY A 160 -7.74 3.01 -19.05
CA GLY A 160 -9.16 2.69 -19.08
C GLY A 160 -10.10 3.91 -19.20
N ARG A 161 -9.60 5.13 -18.94
CA ARG A 161 -10.34 6.40 -19.04
C ARG A 161 -9.92 7.24 -20.26
N ALA A 162 -8.95 6.79 -21.04
CA ALA A 162 -8.36 7.55 -22.14
C ALA A 162 -9.39 7.80 -23.26
N GLU A 163 -9.49 9.06 -23.69
CA GLU A 163 -10.45 9.50 -24.71
C GLU A 163 -9.92 9.31 -26.13
N THR A 164 -8.59 9.32 -26.28
CA THR A 164 -7.90 9.22 -27.58
C THR A 164 -7.04 7.97 -27.67
N GLU A 165 -6.85 7.46 -28.89
CA GLU A 165 -6.00 6.29 -29.12
C GLU A 165 -4.51 6.61 -28.86
N ASP A 166 -4.07 7.83 -29.15
CA ASP A 166 -2.69 8.28 -28.89
C ASP A 166 -2.39 8.30 -27.38
N GLU A 167 -3.33 8.83 -26.58
CA GLU A 167 -3.22 8.81 -25.11
C GLU A 167 -3.21 7.37 -24.58
N ARG A 168 -4.13 6.52 -25.07
CA ARG A 168 -4.19 5.11 -24.70
C ARG A 168 -2.89 4.38 -25.03
N ALA A 169 -2.32 4.60 -26.22
CA ALA A 169 -1.07 4.01 -26.64
C ALA A 169 0.11 4.47 -25.78
N ALA A 170 0.18 5.75 -25.43
CA ALA A 170 1.22 6.29 -24.55
C ALA A 170 1.14 5.69 -23.13
N LEU A 171 -0.07 5.61 -22.55
CA LEU A 171 -0.28 5.01 -21.23
C LEU A 171 0.01 3.50 -21.25
N ARG A 172 -0.40 2.80 -22.31
CA ARG A 172 -0.07 1.39 -22.51
C ARG A 172 1.44 1.14 -22.57
N SER A 173 2.19 2.00 -23.26
CA SER A 173 3.65 1.92 -23.30
C SER A 173 4.26 1.99 -21.90
N ILE A 174 3.75 2.87 -21.03
CA ILE A 174 4.22 2.97 -19.63
C ILE A 174 3.97 1.65 -18.89
N ILE A 175 2.77 1.06 -19.03
CA ILE A 175 2.42 -0.23 -18.39
C ILE A 175 3.37 -1.34 -18.85
N GLU A 176 3.63 -1.43 -20.16
CA GLU A 176 4.48 -2.46 -20.74
C GLU A 176 5.95 -2.31 -20.32
N ASP A 177 6.46 -1.09 -20.28
CA ASP A 177 7.83 -0.78 -19.82
C ASP A 177 8.03 -1.13 -18.34
N GLU A 178 7.08 -0.76 -17.48
CA GLU A 178 7.12 -1.11 -16.06
C GLU A 178 6.99 -2.62 -15.84
N LEU A 179 6.12 -3.28 -16.59
CA LEU A 179 5.96 -4.73 -16.52
C LEU A 179 7.24 -5.46 -16.94
N ALA A 180 7.95 -4.98 -17.96
CA ALA A 180 9.23 -5.55 -18.38
C ALA A 180 10.30 -5.43 -17.28
N ARG A 181 10.34 -4.29 -16.58
CA ARG A 181 11.22 -4.11 -15.40
C ARG A 181 10.86 -5.06 -14.27
N LEU A 182 9.57 -5.14 -13.93
CA LEU A 182 9.07 -6.03 -12.87
C LEU A 182 9.37 -7.50 -13.17
N ARG A 183 9.23 -7.95 -14.42
CA ARG A 183 9.61 -9.31 -14.84
C ARG A 183 11.09 -9.59 -14.64
N THR A 184 11.94 -8.62 -14.96
CA THR A 184 13.40 -8.75 -14.76
C THR A 184 13.73 -8.94 -13.28
N TRP A 185 13.11 -8.16 -12.38
CA TRP A 185 13.33 -8.33 -10.94
C TRP A 185 12.70 -9.61 -10.38
N ALA A 186 11.48 -9.96 -10.81
CA ALA A 186 10.80 -11.19 -10.39
C ALA A 186 11.53 -12.46 -10.85
N ALA A 187 12.26 -12.42 -11.97
CA ALA A 187 13.12 -13.52 -12.39
C ALA A 187 14.30 -13.77 -11.45
N VAL A 188 14.78 -12.73 -10.75
CA VAL A 188 15.91 -12.82 -9.81
C VAL A 188 15.46 -13.11 -8.38
N ALA A 189 14.38 -12.47 -7.92
CA ALA A 189 13.85 -12.62 -6.56
C ALA A 189 12.30 -12.68 -6.59
N PRO A 190 11.72 -13.81 -7.04
CA PRO A 190 10.28 -13.95 -7.22
C PRO A 190 9.50 -13.76 -5.92
N GLU A 191 10.04 -14.18 -4.78
CA GLU A 191 9.45 -13.99 -3.45
C GLU A 191 9.27 -12.51 -3.08
N ASN A 192 10.11 -11.63 -3.64
CA ASN A 192 10.06 -10.21 -3.38
C ASN A 192 9.20 -9.46 -4.40
N PHE A 193 9.14 -9.92 -5.66
CA PHE A 193 8.64 -9.06 -6.74
C PHE A 193 7.54 -9.67 -7.62
N SER A 194 7.28 -10.97 -7.55
CA SER A 194 6.24 -11.60 -8.38
C SER A 194 4.83 -11.05 -8.12
N HIS A 195 4.56 -10.53 -6.93
CA HIS A 195 3.26 -9.94 -6.64
C HIS A 195 2.97 -8.71 -7.51
N LEU A 196 3.94 -7.80 -7.69
CA LEU A 196 3.80 -6.62 -8.55
C LEU A 196 3.74 -7.00 -10.03
N GLU A 197 4.57 -7.96 -10.46
CA GLU A 197 4.54 -8.47 -11.83
C GLU A 197 3.14 -8.99 -12.20
N HIS A 198 2.59 -9.90 -11.38
CA HIS A 198 1.25 -10.45 -11.60
C HIS A 198 0.16 -9.39 -11.53
N LEU A 199 0.30 -8.40 -10.65
CA LEU A 199 -0.66 -7.31 -10.50
C LEU A 199 -0.75 -6.50 -11.79
N LEU A 200 0.39 -6.04 -12.31
CA LEU A 200 0.42 -5.22 -13.52
C LEU A 200 0.12 -6.03 -14.79
N ALA A 201 0.54 -7.30 -14.86
CA ALA A 201 0.14 -8.19 -15.94
C ALA A 201 -1.38 -8.42 -15.96
N GLY A 202 -2.02 -8.47 -14.79
CA GLY A 202 -3.47 -8.56 -14.64
C GLY A 202 -4.18 -7.33 -15.21
N GLU A 203 -3.73 -6.13 -14.86
CA GLU A 203 -4.25 -4.87 -15.41
C GLU A 203 -4.12 -4.83 -16.94
N LEU A 204 -2.96 -5.21 -17.49
CA LEU A 204 -2.76 -5.22 -18.93
C LEU A 204 -3.71 -6.21 -19.64
N ARG A 205 -3.95 -7.39 -19.05
CA ARG A 205 -4.93 -8.35 -19.56
C ARG A 205 -6.36 -7.84 -19.52
N ALA A 206 -6.72 -7.08 -18.49
CA ALA A 206 -8.03 -6.45 -18.41
C ALA A 206 -8.22 -5.44 -19.56
N LEU A 207 -7.20 -4.61 -19.83
CA LEU A 207 -7.19 -3.66 -20.95
C LEU A 207 -7.21 -4.34 -22.32
N ASP A 208 -6.71 -5.57 -22.43
CA ASP A 208 -6.79 -6.40 -23.64
C ASP A 208 -8.17 -7.09 -23.83
N GLY A 209 -9.13 -6.86 -22.93
CA GLY A 209 -10.46 -7.46 -23.01
C GLY A 209 -10.52 -8.93 -22.55
N ASP A 210 -9.56 -9.39 -21.74
CA ASP A 210 -9.54 -10.73 -21.15
C ASP A 210 -9.75 -10.68 -19.61
N PRO A 211 -11.00 -10.47 -19.14
CA PRO A 211 -11.29 -10.32 -17.71
C PRO A 211 -11.00 -11.61 -16.91
N LEU A 212 -11.17 -12.79 -17.52
CA LEU A 212 -10.90 -14.06 -16.85
C LEU A 212 -9.39 -14.28 -16.66
N GLY A 213 -8.58 -14.00 -17.69
CA GLY A 213 -7.13 -14.03 -17.59
C GLY A 213 -6.60 -12.99 -16.59
N ALA A 214 -7.19 -11.79 -16.59
CA ALA A 214 -6.88 -10.74 -15.63
C ALA A 214 -7.17 -11.18 -14.19
N LEU A 215 -8.37 -11.71 -13.90
CA LEU A 215 -8.71 -12.25 -12.56
C LEU A 215 -7.76 -13.36 -12.11
N ALA A 216 -7.35 -14.24 -13.03
CA ALA A 216 -6.40 -15.30 -12.71
C ALA A 216 -5.02 -14.74 -12.29
N LEU A 217 -4.54 -13.69 -12.96
CA LEU A 217 -3.29 -12.99 -12.66
C LEU A 217 -3.39 -12.19 -11.36
N LEU A 218 -4.46 -11.41 -11.16
CA LEU A 218 -4.71 -10.67 -9.92
C LEU A 218 -4.81 -11.64 -8.72
N GLY A 219 -5.43 -12.80 -8.91
CA GLY A 219 -5.45 -13.86 -7.91
C GLY A 219 -4.06 -14.44 -7.58
N ARG A 220 -3.13 -14.49 -8.55
CA ARG A 220 -1.72 -14.84 -8.31
C ARG A 220 -1.00 -13.73 -7.56
N ALA A 221 -1.20 -12.47 -7.94
CA ALA A 221 -0.65 -11.30 -7.25
C ALA A 221 -1.00 -11.30 -5.76
N ARG A 222 -2.28 -11.49 -5.45
CA ARG A 222 -2.80 -11.63 -4.08
C ARG A 222 -2.12 -12.75 -3.30
N ARG A 223 -2.00 -13.96 -3.89
CA ARG A 223 -1.36 -15.10 -3.22
C ARG A 223 0.13 -14.84 -2.96
N ALA A 224 0.83 -14.25 -3.91
CA ALA A 224 2.23 -13.87 -3.76
C ALA A 224 2.42 -12.82 -2.67
N ALA A 225 1.61 -11.75 -2.66
CA ALA A 225 1.63 -10.72 -1.62
C ALA A 225 1.36 -11.30 -0.22
N LYS A 226 0.36 -12.19 -0.10
CA LYS A 226 0.05 -12.88 1.16
C LYS A 226 1.22 -13.75 1.64
N ALA A 227 1.85 -14.51 0.74
CA ALA A 227 3.01 -15.34 1.09
C ALA A 227 4.20 -14.50 1.57
N ALA A 228 4.41 -13.33 0.96
CA ALA A 228 5.41 -12.35 1.34
C ALA A 228 5.02 -11.47 2.55
N ARG A 229 3.80 -11.64 3.09
CA ARG A 229 3.23 -10.84 4.20
C ARG A 229 3.16 -9.35 3.89
N LEU A 230 2.72 -9.01 2.68
CA LEU A 230 2.62 -7.64 2.19
C LEU A 230 1.13 -7.21 2.10
N PRO A 231 0.54 -6.72 3.20
CA PRO A 231 -0.90 -6.45 3.26
C PRO A 231 -1.35 -5.33 2.33
N LEU A 232 -0.50 -4.33 2.07
CA LEU A 232 -0.75 -3.27 1.07
C LEU A 232 -1.02 -3.88 -0.32
N PHE A 233 -0.14 -4.76 -0.79
CA PHE A 233 -0.29 -5.37 -2.13
C PHE A 233 -1.38 -6.43 -2.17
N GLU A 234 -1.66 -7.11 -1.06
CA GLU A 234 -2.83 -7.97 -0.94
C GLU A 234 -4.13 -7.15 -1.08
N ALA A 235 -4.22 -6.00 -0.40
CA ALA A 235 -5.35 -5.08 -0.49
C ALA A 235 -5.53 -4.51 -1.90
N LEU A 236 -4.44 -4.04 -2.53
CA LEU A 236 -4.46 -3.55 -3.90
C LEU A 236 -4.94 -4.62 -4.88
N ALA A 237 -4.45 -5.87 -4.77
CA ALA A 237 -4.92 -6.95 -5.64
C ALA A 237 -6.43 -7.19 -5.48
N TYR A 238 -6.96 -7.12 -4.26
CA TYR A 238 -8.40 -7.21 -4.02
C TYR A 238 -9.18 -6.02 -4.60
N GLU A 239 -8.69 -4.78 -4.45
CA GLU A 239 -9.32 -3.60 -5.08
C GLU A 239 -9.35 -3.72 -6.60
N ARG A 240 -8.27 -4.20 -7.22
CA ARG A 240 -8.20 -4.42 -8.67
C ARG A 240 -9.16 -5.51 -9.14
N MET A 241 -9.28 -6.60 -8.38
CA MET A 241 -10.28 -7.64 -8.65
C MET A 241 -11.71 -7.09 -8.55
N ALA A 242 -12.00 -6.29 -7.51
CA ALA A 242 -13.29 -5.65 -7.34
C ALA A 242 -13.63 -4.74 -8.53
N LYS A 243 -12.71 -3.83 -8.86
CA LYS A 243 -12.86 -2.89 -9.97
C LYS A 243 -13.16 -3.62 -11.28
N LEU A 244 -12.37 -4.63 -11.63
CA LEU A 244 -12.55 -5.40 -12.85
C LEU A 244 -13.92 -6.09 -12.93
N VAL A 245 -14.40 -6.63 -11.81
CA VAL A 245 -15.70 -7.32 -11.75
C VAL A 245 -16.87 -6.33 -11.85
N LEU A 246 -16.73 -5.15 -11.26
CA LEU A 246 -17.70 -4.07 -11.38
C LEU A 246 -17.74 -3.50 -12.80
N ASP A 247 -16.59 -3.38 -13.46
CA ASP A 247 -16.50 -2.89 -14.84
C ASP A 247 -17.17 -3.86 -15.85
N VAL A 248 -17.34 -5.14 -15.50
CA VAL A 248 -18.07 -6.14 -16.31
C VAL A 248 -19.52 -6.38 -15.86
N ASP A 249 -20.06 -5.51 -14.99
CA ASP A 249 -21.47 -5.50 -14.54
C ASP A 249 -21.90 -6.77 -13.77
N ILE A 250 -20.99 -7.36 -12.99
CA ILE A 250 -21.28 -8.50 -12.10
C ILE A 250 -21.09 -8.07 -10.63
N GLU A 251 -21.90 -7.10 -10.20
CA GLU A 251 -21.75 -6.41 -8.92
C GLU A 251 -21.62 -7.35 -7.70
N GLU A 252 -22.36 -8.46 -7.67
CA GLU A 252 -22.38 -9.39 -6.54
C GLU A 252 -21.01 -10.05 -6.30
N LEU A 253 -20.19 -10.20 -7.34
CA LEU A 253 -18.85 -10.78 -7.24
C LEU A 253 -17.79 -9.75 -6.78
N GLY A 254 -18.10 -8.45 -6.81
CA GLY A 254 -17.20 -7.37 -6.40
C GLY A 254 -17.15 -7.15 -4.88
N VAL A 255 -18.23 -7.52 -4.17
CA VAL A 255 -18.41 -7.27 -2.73
C VAL A 255 -17.37 -7.98 -1.87
N GLY A 256 -17.12 -9.26 -2.13
CA GLY A 256 -16.15 -10.07 -1.37
C GLY A 256 -14.74 -9.48 -1.41
N PRO A 257 -14.20 -9.19 -2.62
CA PRO A 257 -12.92 -8.49 -2.76
C PRO A 257 -12.83 -7.15 -2.01
N ILE A 258 -13.86 -6.29 -2.05
CA ILE A 258 -13.83 -4.99 -1.33
C ILE A 258 -13.71 -5.20 0.19
N ARG A 259 -14.50 -6.11 0.77
CA ARG A 259 -14.42 -6.43 2.21
C ARG A 259 -13.05 -6.95 2.61
N GLU A 260 -12.45 -7.80 1.79
CA GLU A 260 -11.09 -8.29 2.03
C GLU A 260 -10.04 -7.19 1.91
N ALA A 261 -10.16 -6.28 0.93
CA ALA A 261 -9.27 -5.13 0.81
C ALA A 261 -9.32 -4.25 2.07
N VAL A 262 -10.52 -3.91 2.56
CA VAL A 262 -10.73 -3.18 3.81
C VAL A 262 -10.07 -3.89 4.99
N ALA A 263 -10.30 -5.20 5.14
CA ALA A 263 -9.67 -5.98 6.22
C ALA A 263 -8.13 -6.00 6.14
N ARG A 264 -7.55 -6.02 4.93
CA ARG A 264 -6.09 -5.93 4.74
C ARG A 264 -5.55 -4.54 5.04
N TYR A 265 -6.27 -3.46 4.69
CA TYR A 265 -5.88 -2.11 5.08
C TYR A 265 -5.94 -1.89 6.59
N HIS A 266 -6.98 -2.39 7.26
CA HIS A 266 -7.04 -2.40 8.73
C HIS A 266 -5.87 -3.18 9.34
N HIS A 267 -5.53 -4.35 8.78
CA HIS A 267 -4.38 -5.13 9.26
C HIS A 267 -3.04 -4.41 9.07
N TRP A 268 -2.87 -3.65 7.98
CA TRP A 268 -1.69 -2.84 7.74
C TRP A 268 -1.65 -1.56 8.58
N GLY A 269 -2.82 -1.09 9.05
CA GLY A 269 -2.98 0.16 9.79
C GLY A 269 -3.31 1.37 8.92
N ALA A 270 -3.66 1.17 7.65
CA ALA A 270 -4.08 2.24 6.74
C ALA A 270 -5.57 2.56 6.91
N PHE A 271 -5.94 3.00 8.12
CA PHE A 271 -7.32 3.27 8.51
C PHE A 271 -7.99 4.32 7.62
N SER A 272 -7.29 5.38 7.22
CA SER A 272 -7.86 6.41 6.34
C SER A 272 -8.28 5.82 4.99
N LYS A 273 -7.48 4.90 4.43
CA LYS A 273 -7.82 4.19 3.18
C LYS A 273 -8.95 3.18 3.38
N ALA A 274 -8.98 2.48 4.52
CA ALA A 274 -10.08 1.58 4.86
C ALA A 274 -11.42 2.33 4.95
N VAL A 275 -11.46 3.46 5.69
CA VAL A 275 -12.63 4.33 5.81
C VAL A 275 -13.03 4.91 4.45
N ALA A 276 -12.08 5.30 3.59
CA ALA A 276 -12.38 5.74 2.23
C ALA A 276 -13.14 4.67 1.43
N LEU A 277 -12.72 3.41 1.52
CA LEU A 277 -13.38 2.29 0.84
C LEU A 277 -14.75 1.97 1.42
N GLU A 278 -14.89 1.98 2.75
CA GLU A 278 -16.17 1.77 3.44
C GLU A 278 -17.19 2.84 3.05
N ARG A 279 -16.77 4.10 2.93
CA ARG A 279 -17.62 5.23 2.49
C ARG A 279 -18.00 5.17 1.01
N ARG A 280 -17.13 4.61 0.16
CA ARG A 280 -17.42 4.44 -1.27
C ARG A 280 -18.45 3.34 -1.53
N TRP A 281 -18.60 2.39 -0.59
CA TRP A 281 -19.49 1.23 -0.70
C TRP A 281 -20.31 1.00 0.58
N PRO A 282 -21.10 1.97 1.05
CA PRO A 282 -21.75 1.94 2.36
C PRO A 282 -22.72 0.75 2.52
N GLU A 283 -23.42 0.37 1.46
CA GLU A 283 -24.32 -0.79 1.40
C GLU A 283 -23.63 -2.11 1.72
N LEU A 284 -22.32 -2.24 1.47
CA LEU A 284 -21.57 -3.47 1.74
C LEU A 284 -21.23 -3.66 3.22
N PHE A 285 -21.32 -2.59 4.02
CA PHE A 285 -20.93 -2.58 5.43
C PHE A 285 -22.10 -2.29 6.38
N ALA A 286 -23.30 -1.99 5.86
CA ALA A 286 -24.51 -1.71 6.64
C ALA A 286 -24.99 -2.92 7.49
N ASP A 287 -24.86 -4.15 6.99
CA ASP A 287 -25.32 -5.37 7.70
C ASP A 287 -24.45 -5.74 8.92
N VAL A 288 -23.19 -5.30 8.97
CA VAL A 288 -22.27 -5.62 10.07
C VAL A 288 -22.60 -4.78 11.31
N GLN A 289 -22.97 -3.51 11.12
CA GLN A 289 -23.35 -2.58 12.20
C GLN A 289 -24.67 -2.98 12.89
N ALA A 290 -25.62 -3.57 12.14
CA ALA A 290 -26.88 -4.06 12.69
C ALA A 290 -26.70 -5.35 13.52
N GLY A 291 -25.73 -6.20 13.17
CA GLY A 291 -25.42 -7.44 13.87
C GLY A 291 -24.73 -7.24 15.23
N GLU A 292 -23.89 -6.20 15.36
CA GLU A 292 -23.20 -5.88 16.61
C GLU A 292 -24.12 -5.18 17.64
N ALA A 293 -25.11 -4.40 17.18
CA ALA A 293 -26.12 -3.78 18.06
C ALA A 293 -27.21 -4.75 18.54
N GLY A 294 -27.39 -5.91 17.87
CA GLY A 294 -28.43 -6.89 18.19
C GLY A 294 -28.03 -8.01 19.17
N GLY A 295 -26.75 -8.09 19.56
CA GLY A 295 -26.19 -9.22 20.31
C GLY A 295 -26.39 -9.21 21.84
N GLU A 296 -26.87 -8.11 22.43
CA GLU A 296 -26.89 -7.95 23.90
C GLU A 296 -28.20 -8.36 24.60
N ASN A 297 -29.24 -8.75 23.88
CA ASN A 297 -30.49 -9.20 24.51
C ASN A 297 -30.96 -10.53 23.93
N THR A 298 -30.59 -11.64 24.57
CA THR A 298 -31.48 -12.74 25.02
C THR A 298 -30.65 -13.84 25.69
N ARG A 299 -30.47 -13.74 27.01
CA ARG A 299 -30.08 -14.90 27.85
C ARG A 299 -31.03 -15.03 29.03
N THR A 300 -32.30 -15.33 28.75
CA THR A 300 -33.20 -15.96 29.72
C THR A 300 -33.10 -17.47 29.57
N GLY A 301 -32.30 -18.10 30.42
CA GLY A 301 -32.28 -19.55 30.56
C GLY A 301 -33.58 -20.04 31.18
N GLN A 302 -34.42 -20.72 30.39
CA GLN A 302 -35.44 -21.61 30.91
C GLN A 302 -34.83 -23.01 31.02
N THR A 303 -34.66 -23.47 32.26
CA THR A 303 -34.34 -24.85 32.61
C THR A 303 -35.63 -25.68 32.59
N SER A 304 -35.78 -26.55 31.59
CA SER A 304 -36.82 -27.58 31.57
C SER A 304 -36.20 -28.92 31.97
N ASN A 305 -36.52 -29.37 33.18
CA ASN A 305 -36.24 -30.72 33.65
C ASN A 305 -37.20 -31.72 32.97
N SER A 306 -36.66 -32.71 32.27
CA SER A 306 -37.37 -33.95 31.96
C SER A 306 -36.41 -35.14 32.11
N THR A 307 -36.38 -35.75 33.29
CA THR A 307 -35.72 -37.03 33.51
C THR A 307 -36.77 -38.13 33.38
N SER A 308 -36.62 -38.92 32.31
CA SER A 308 -37.39 -40.10 31.98
C SER A 308 -37.31 -41.14 33.10
N GLY A 309 -38.47 -41.59 33.57
CA GLY A 309 -38.61 -42.69 34.52
C GLY A 309 -38.29 -44.02 33.86
N ARG A 310 -37.38 -44.78 34.46
CA ARG A 310 -37.08 -46.16 34.09
C ARG A 310 -37.38 -47.05 35.29
N SER A 311 -38.41 -47.86 35.14
CA SER A 311 -38.86 -48.87 36.10
C SER A 311 -37.84 -50.01 36.22
N LEU A 312 -37.62 -50.45 37.46
CA LEU A 312 -37.06 -51.75 37.80
C LEU A 312 -37.88 -52.28 38.97
N ASP A 313 -38.75 -53.24 38.68
CA ASP A 313 -39.47 -54.04 39.67
C ASP A 313 -38.54 -55.08 40.30
N MET A 314 -38.70 -55.27 41.61
CA MET A 314 -38.18 -56.37 42.40
C MET A 314 -39.38 -57.17 42.94
N ALA A 315 -39.24 -58.49 42.87
CA ALA A 315 -40.06 -59.56 43.46
C ALA A 315 -41.39 -59.91 42.77
#